data_AF-A0A833HGR3-F1
#
_entry.id   AF-A0A833HGR3-F1
#
_cell.length_a   1.000
_cell.length_b   1.000
_cell.length_c   1.000
_cell.angle_alpha   90.00
_cell.angle_beta   90.00
_cell.angle_gamma   90.00
#
_symmetry.space_group_name_H-M   'P 1'
#
loop_
_entity.id
_entity.type
_entity.pdbx_description
1 polymer ?
#
loop_
_entity_poly.entity_id
_entity_poly.type
_entity_poly.pdbx_seq_one_letter_code
_entity_poly.pdbx_strand_id
1 'polypeptide(L)'
;MRGPSQSFLRSTLPFWLLAAAAAAVLGAIHAHRLPLAELRGDEATYVAMASSLARDGDLDFEAADARWARERGGAALILERTGRGVSYSKPVLFPLLAAPFLALAGEAGLILFNALALGLALLLARALLARVAPAGRATEALLTFAFASALVPYVVWRMAETLQVALAIAAC
;
A
#
# COMPACT_ATOMS: atom_id res chain seq x y z
N MET A 1 20.87 48.55 14.12
CA MET A 1 19.53 47.93 14.05
C MET A 1 19.42 47.17 12.73
N ARG A 2 19.64 45.84 12.73
CA ARG A 2 19.46 44.98 11.56
C ARG A 2 18.05 44.38 11.65
N GLY A 3 17.23 44.58 10.62
CA GLY A 3 15.86 44.08 10.57
C GLY A 3 15.80 42.54 10.64
N PRO A 4 14.69 41.97 11.11
CA PRO A 4 14.52 40.52 11.17
C PRO A 4 14.57 39.93 9.77
N SER A 5 15.46 38.94 9.59
CA SER A 5 15.61 38.15 8.37
C SER A 5 14.31 37.42 8.05
N GLN A 6 13.66 37.78 6.95
CA GLN A 6 12.48 37.10 6.40
C GLN A 6 12.83 35.75 5.71
N SER A 7 13.81 35.00 6.21
CA SER A 7 14.30 33.77 5.56
C SER A 7 13.63 32.50 6.06
N PHE A 8 12.44 32.58 6.64
CA PHE A 8 11.65 31.41 7.01
C PHE A 8 10.26 31.50 6.40
N LEU A 9 10.24 31.70 5.08
CA LEU A 9 9.08 31.41 4.24
C LEU A 9 8.68 29.96 4.53
N ARG A 10 7.62 29.85 5.34
CA ARG A 10 6.86 28.65 5.60
C ARG A 10 6.72 27.89 4.28
N SER A 11 7.40 26.76 4.13
CA SER A 11 7.10 25.82 3.06
C SER A 11 5.78 25.14 3.40
N THR A 12 4.69 25.90 3.34
CA THR A 12 3.37 25.32 3.12
C THR A 12 3.45 24.76 1.71
N LEU A 13 3.83 23.49 1.57
CA LEU A 13 3.46 22.70 0.40
C LEU A 13 1.99 23.05 0.15
N PRO A 14 1.66 23.80 -0.92
CA PRO A 14 0.32 24.35 -1.06
C PRO A 14 -0.63 23.16 -1.05
N PHE A 15 -1.67 23.24 -0.20
CA PHE A 15 -2.69 22.20 -0.03
C PHE A 15 -3.19 21.63 -1.37
N TRP A 16 -3.21 22.48 -2.39
CA TRP A 16 -3.52 22.16 -3.78
C TRP A 16 -2.62 21.12 -4.43
N LEU A 17 -1.33 21.00 -4.09
CA LEU A 17 -0.44 19.94 -4.58
C LEU A 17 -0.76 18.59 -3.94
N LEU A 18 -1.11 18.57 -2.66
CA LEU A 18 -1.58 17.35 -1.99
C LEU A 18 -2.95 16.93 -2.54
N ALA A 19 -3.85 17.90 -2.77
CA ALA A 19 -5.14 17.65 -3.41
C ALA A 19 -4.99 17.19 -4.87
N ALA A 20 -4.03 17.75 -5.62
CA ALA A 20 -3.73 17.32 -7.00
C ALA A 20 -3.09 15.93 -7.05
N ALA A 21 -2.19 15.60 -6.12
CA ALA A 21 -1.64 14.26 -5.98
C ALA A 21 -2.75 13.26 -5.60
N ALA A 22 -3.63 13.61 -4.66
CA ALA A 22 -4.80 12.80 -4.31
C ALA A 22 -5.75 12.63 -5.52
N ALA A 23 -6.02 13.69 -6.28
CA ALA A 23 -6.86 13.63 -7.47
C ALA A 23 -6.22 12.81 -8.60
N ALA A 24 -4.90 12.88 -8.78
CA ALA A 24 -4.17 12.06 -9.75
C ALA A 24 -4.17 10.58 -9.35
N VAL A 25 -4.01 10.29 -8.05
CA VAL A 25 -4.15 8.93 -7.50
C VAL A 25 -5.57 8.42 -7.69
N LEU A 26 -6.60 9.21 -7.34
CA LEU A 26 -8.01 8.84 -7.53
C LEU A 26 -8.38 8.68 -9.02
N GLY A 27 -7.85 9.54 -9.89
CA GLY A 27 -8.03 9.49 -11.34
C GLY A 27 -7.36 8.26 -11.96
N ALA A 28 -6.16 7.93 -11.51
CA ALA A 28 -5.48 6.71 -11.94
C ALA A 28 -6.18 5.44 -11.42
N ILE A 29 -6.61 5.43 -10.15
CA ILE A 29 -7.45 4.35 -9.59
C ILE A 29 -8.74 4.19 -10.42
N HIS A 30 -9.37 5.29 -10.82
CA HIS A 30 -10.58 5.27 -11.64
C HIS A 30 -10.31 4.74 -13.06
N ALA A 31 -9.23 5.19 -13.70
CA ALA A 31 -8.83 4.73 -15.04
C ALA A 31 -8.41 3.24 -15.06
N HIS A 32 -7.87 2.74 -13.95
CA HIS A 32 -7.50 1.33 -13.78
C HIS A 32 -8.63 0.45 -13.24
N ARG A 33 -9.89 0.92 -13.15
CA ARG A 33 -11.03 0.10 -12.69
C ARG A 33 -11.33 -1.12 -13.56
N LEU A 34 -10.87 -1.13 -14.81
CA LEU A 34 -11.18 -2.20 -15.77
C LEU A 34 -10.39 -3.51 -15.53
N PRO A 35 -9.11 -3.49 -15.10
CA PRO A 35 -8.38 -4.70 -14.68
C PRO A 35 -8.47 -5.09 -13.19
N LEU A 36 -9.14 -4.33 -12.31
CA LEU A 36 -9.23 -4.67 -10.86
C LEU A 36 -9.96 -5.99 -10.58
N ALA A 37 -10.73 -6.53 -11.53
CA ALA A 37 -11.40 -7.82 -11.36
C ALA A 37 -10.44 -9.01 -11.40
N GLU A 38 -9.27 -8.88 -12.05
CA GLU A 38 -8.30 -9.97 -12.17
C GLU A 38 -7.24 -9.85 -11.08
N LEU A 39 -7.01 -10.96 -10.36
CA LEU A 39 -5.89 -11.10 -9.44
C LEU A 39 -4.67 -11.60 -10.22
N ARG A 40 -3.53 -10.93 -10.10
CA ARG A 40 -2.30 -11.25 -10.84
C ARG A 40 -1.15 -11.58 -9.90
N GLY A 41 -0.29 -12.50 -10.34
CA GLY A 41 0.85 -12.95 -9.54
C GLY A 41 0.41 -13.41 -8.15
N ASP A 42 1.03 -12.85 -7.12
CA ASP A 42 0.79 -13.27 -5.74
C ASP A 42 -0.38 -12.53 -5.06
N GLU A 43 -1.09 -11.63 -5.77
CA GLU A 43 -2.24 -10.89 -5.24
C GLU A 43 -3.29 -11.84 -4.65
N ALA A 44 -3.59 -12.91 -5.37
CA ALA A 44 -4.56 -13.90 -4.92
C ALA A 44 -4.24 -14.48 -3.55
N THR A 45 -2.95 -14.69 -3.23
CA THR A 45 -2.54 -15.19 -1.92
C THR A 45 -2.79 -14.15 -0.83
N TYR A 46 -2.39 -12.89 -1.04
CA TYR A 46 -2.63 -11.83 -0.06
C TYR A 46 -4.11 -11.51 0.15
N VAL A 47 -4.91 -11.48 -0.93
CA VAL A 47 -6.36 -11.28 -0.83
C VAL A 47 -7.03 -12.47 -0.12
N ALA A 48 -6.61 -13.70 -0.39
CA ALA A 48 -7.12 -14.88 0.30
C ALA A 48 -6.78 -14.86 1.80
N MET A 49 -5.52 -14.56 2.16
CA MET A 49 -5.10 -14.41 3.56
C MET A 49 -5.90 -13.33 4.29
N ALA A 50 -6.07 -12.15 3.69
CA ALA A 50 -6.88 -11.09 4.28
C ALA A 50 -8.36 -11.50 4.38
N SER A 51 -8.87 -12.29 3.43
CA SER A 51 -10.24 -12.81 3.44
C SER A 51 -10.46 -13.84 4.54
N SER A 52 -9.50 -14.74 4.78
CA SER A 52 -9.52 -15.70 5.89
C SER A 52 -9.49 -14.95 7.23
N LEU A 53 -8.50 -14.08 7.44
CA LEU A 53 -8.43 -13.25 8.64
C LEU A 53 -9.69 -12.41 8.92
N ALA A 54 -10.32 -11.87 7.87
CA ALA A 54 -11.56 -11.11 8.01
C ALA A 54 -12.78 -11.98 8.36
N ARG A 55 -12.73 -13.28 8.05
CA ARG A 55 -13.85 -14.23 8.21
C ARG A 55 -13.77 -15.02 9.51
N ASP A 56 -12.63 -15.63 9.78
CA ASP A 56 -12.40 -16.59 10.87
C ASP A 56 -11.19 -16.23 11.75
N GLY A 57 -10.34 -15.32 11.30
CA GLY A 57 -9.25 -14.78 12.11
C GLY A 57 -8.01 -15.67 12.19
N ASP A 58 -7.93 -16.70 11.34
CA ASP A 58 -6.76 -17.54 11.20
C ASP A 58 -6.13 -17.42 9.79
N LEU A 59 -5.15 -18.27 9.51
CA LEU A 59 -4.46 -18.39 8.23
C LEU A 59 -4.29 -19.85 7.81
N ASP A 60 -5.11 -20.73 8.38
CA ASP A 60 -5.14 -22.12 8.00
C ASP A 60 -5.99 -22.25 6.73
N PHE A 61 -5.48 -22.97 5.73
CA PHE A 61 -6.16 -23.07 4.45
C PHE A 61 -7.27 -24.12 4.54
N GLU A 62 -8.51 -23.67 4.69
CA GLU A 62 -9.66 -24.52 4.91
C GLU A 62 -10.58 -24.67 3.68
N ALA A 63 -11.65 -25.46 3.85
CA ALA A 63 -12.66 -25.66 2.82
C ALA A 63 -13.36 -24.35 2.40
N ALA A 64 -13.47 -23.37 3.31
CA ALA A 64 -14.02 -22.06 3.00
C ALA A 64 -13.13 -21.29 2.01
N ASP A 65 -11.81 -21.29 2.22
CA ASP A 65 -10.86 -20.63 1.33
C ASP A 65 -10.74 -21.33 -0.02
N ALA A 66 -10.81 -22.66 -0.02
CA ALA A 66 -10.90 -23.43 -1.25
C ALA A 66 -12.18 -23.15 -2.04
N ARG A 67 -13.32 -22.88 -1.38
CA ARG A 67 -14.55 -22.43 -2.05
C ARG A 67 -14.37 -21.02 -2.62
N TRP A 68 -13.88 -20.08 -1.81
CA TRP A 68 -13.58 -18.72 -2.23
C TRP A 68 -12.69 -18.67 -3.49
N ALA A 69 -11.65 -19.50 -3.55
CA ALA A 69 -10.74 -19.56 -4.69
C ALA A 69 -11.39 -20.14 -5.95
N ARG A 70 -12.28 -21.14 -5.79
CA ARG A 70 -13.02 -21.76 -6.90
C ARG A 70 -14.09 -20.85 -7.48
N GLU A 71 -14.81 -20.12 -6.63
CA GLU A 71 -15.84 -19.16 -7.06
C GLU A 71 -15.27 -18.02 -7.92
N ARG A 72 -13.97 -17.73 -7.77
CA ARG A 72 -13.21 -16.80 -8.62
C ARG A 72 -12.73 -17.39 -9.95
N GLY A 73 -13.12 -18.61 -10.30
CA GLY A 73 -12.63 -19.29 -11.51
C GLY A 73 -11.22 -19.90 -11.36
N GLY A 74 -10.72 -20.02 -10.13
CA GLY A 74 -9.36 -20.45 -9.82
C GLY A 74 -8.47 -19.25 -9.52
N ALA A 75 -7.94 -19.20 -8.29
CA ALA A 75 -6.97 -18.21 -7.85
C ALA A 75 -5.60 -18.87 -7.65
N ALA A 76 -4.53 -18.24 -8.14
CA ALA A 76 -3.17 -18.75 -7.91
C ALA A 76 -2.77 -18.50 -6.46
N LEU A 77 -2.84 -19.55 -5.63
CA LEU A 77 -2.50 -19.47 -4.21
C LEU A 77 -1.13 -20.10 -3.94
N ILE A 78 -0.35 -19.44 -3.09
CA ILE A 78 0.92 -19.95 -2.58
C ILE A 78 0.68 -20.48 -1.17
N LEU A 79 0.75 -21.80 -1.06
CA LEU A 79 0.43 -22.56 0.15
C LEU A 79 1.63 -23.39 0.57
N GLU A 80 1.76 -23.61 1.87
CA GLU A 80 2.75 -24.50 2.48
C GLU A 80 2.08 -25.56 3.31
N ARG A 81 2.70 -26.74 3.38
CA ARG A 81 2.27 -27.81 4.27
C ARG A 81 3.03 -27.67 5.59
N THR A 82 2.28 -27.51 6.66
CA THR A 82 2.80 -27.46 8.03
C THR A 82 2.50 -28.78 8.74
N GLY A 83 3.05 -28.99 9.94
CA GLY A 83 2.71 -30.15 10.78
C GLY A 83 1.24 -30.18 11.24
N ARG A 84 0.50 -29.07 11.07
CA ARG A 84 -0.90 -28.92 11.47
C ARG A 84 -1.88 -28.98 10.29
N GLY A 85 -1.38 -28.86 9.05
CA GLY A 85 -2.26 -28.82 7.88
C GLY A 85 -1.61 -28.10 6.70
N VAL A 86 -2.41 -27.32 5.99
CA VAL A 86 -1.95 -26.44 4.91
C VAL A 86 -2.23 -25.01 5.34
N SER A 87 -1.27 -24.11 5.17
CA SER A 87 -1.38 -22.70 5.54
C SER A 87 -0.82 -21.82 4.42
N TYR A 88 -1.05 -20.50 4.47
CA TYR A 88 -0.54 -19.57 3.46
C TYR A 88 0.95 -19.25 3.65
N SER A 89 1.74 -19.19 2.57
CA SER A 89 3.21 -19.02 2.65
C SER A 89 3.72 -17.59 2.48
N LYS A 90 2.88 -16.57 2.70
CA LYS A 90 3.29 -15.16 2.60
C LYS A 90 3.38 -14.49 3.97
N PRO A 91 4.20 -13.43 4.12
CA PRO A 91 4.30 -12.70 5.38
C PRO A 91 2.94 -12.20 5.88
N VAL A 92 2.63 -12.52 7.14
CA VAL A 92 1.31 -12.26 7.77
C VAL A 92 1.00 -10.78 8.00
N LEU A 93 2.02 -9.93 8.14
CA LEU A 93 1.80 -8.56 8.61
C LEU A 93 0.89 -7.74 7.67
N PHE A 94 1.07 -7.89 6.36
CA PHE A 94 0.22 -7.22 5.37
C PHE A 94 -1.24 -7.65 5.48
N PRO A 95 -1.59 -8.94 5.30
CA PRO A 95 -3.00 -9.34 5.34
C PRO A 95 -3.62 -9.12 6.72
N LEU A 96 -2.86 -9.20 7.81
CA LEU A 96 -3.34 -8.86 9.16
C LEU A 96 -3.81 -7.41 9.29
N LEU A 97 -3.01 -6.45 8.80
CA LEU A 97 -3.37 -5.04 8.86
C LEU A 97 -4.41 -4.65 7.82
N ALA A 98 -4.45 -5.35 6.69
CA ALA A 98 -5.35 -5.05 5.59
C ALA A 98 -6.73 -5.71 5.73
N ALA A 99 -6.87 -6.80 6.50
CA ALA A 99 -8.12 -7.52 6.71
C ALA A 99 -9.29 -6.63 7.18
N PRO A 100 -9.13 -5.67 8.11
CA PRO A 100 -10.21 -4.76 8.47
C PRO A 100 -10.71 -3.90 7.30
N PHE A 101 -9.79 -3.46 6.44
CA PHE A 101 -10.16 -2.67 5.26
C PHE A 101 -10.90 -3.52 4.23
N LEU A 102 -10.45 -4.76 4.03
CA LEU A 102 -11.14 -5.75 3.20
C LEU A 102 -12.55 -6.02 3.73
N ALA A 103 -12.72 -6.22 5.03
CA ALA A 103 -14.02 -6.46 5.64
C ALA A 103 -14.99 -5.29 5.43
N LEU A 104 -14.49 -4.06 5.47
CA LEU A 104 -15.31 -2.84 5.36
C LEU A 104 -15.66 -2.47 3.91
N ALA A 105 -14.77 -2.70 2.95
CA ALA A 105 -14.90 -2.17 1.59
C ALA A 105 -14.58 -3.19 0.47
N GLY A 106 -14.46 -4.47 0.81
CA GLY A 106 -13.99 -5.50 -0.12
C GLY A 106 -12.59 -5.19 -0.63
N GLU A 107 -12.26 -5.61 -1.84
CA GLU A 107 -10.92 -5.40 -2.41
C GLU A 107 -10.53 -3.93 -2.58
N ALA A 108 -11.52 -3.02 -2.71
CA ALA A 108 -11.24 -1.59 -2.70
C ALA A 108 -10.63 -1.12 -1.37
N GLY A 109 -10.93 -1.83 -0.27
CA GLY A 109 -10.28 -1.63 1.02
C GLY A 109 -8.78 -1.94 1.00
N LEU A 110 -8.36 -2.98 0.27
CA LEU A 110 -6.92 -3.29 0.13
C LEU A 110 -6.18 -2.22 -0.69
N ILE A 111 -6.82 -1.69 -1.73
CA ILE A 111 -6.28 -0.56 -2.51
C ILE A 111 -6.14 0.68 -1.62
N LEU A 112 -7.16 0.96 -0.79
CA LEU A 112 -7.10 2.04 0.19
C LEU A 112 -5.95 1.82 1.19
N PHE A 113 -5.79 0.60 1.70
CA PHE A 113 -4.69 0.27 2.61
C PHE A 113 -3.33 0.52 1.95
N ASN A 114 -3.13 0.09 0.70
CA ASN A 114 -1.89 0.37 -0.05
C ASN A 114 -1.64 1.85 -0.28
N ALA A 115 -2.69 2.62 -0.59
CA ALA A 115 -2.59 4.07 -0.72
C ALA A 115 -2.14 4.73 0.60
N LEU A 116 -2.67 4.29 1.73
CA LEU A 116 -2.28 4.77 3.05
C LEU A 116 -0.84 4.38 3.40
N ALA A 117 -0.44 3.14 3.13
CA ALA A 117 0.92 2.65 3.36
C ALA A 117 1.94 3.40 2.49
N LEU A 118 1.64 3.64 1.21
CA LEU A 118 2.46 4.47 0.34
C LEU A 118 2.53 5.92 0.84
N GLY A 119 1.42 6.50 1.27
CA GLY A 119 1.40 7.83 1.87
C GLY A 119 2.31 7.93 3.09
N LEU A 120 2.25 6.94 3.99
CA LEU A 120 3.16 6.82 5.12
C LEU A 120 4.63 6.71 4.68
N ALA A 121 4.93 5.85 3.71
CA ALA A 121 6.27 5.70 3.15
C ALA A 121 6.83 7.03 2.62
N LEU A 122 6.04 7.80 1.88
CA LEU A 122 6.44 9.11 1.35
C LEU A 122 6.65 10.16 2.45
N LEU A 123 5.82 10.14 3.50
CA LEU A 123 5.98 11.02 4.65
C LEU A 123 7.27 10.71 5.43
N LEU A 124 7.55 9.43 5.67
CA LEU A 124 8.78 8.96 6.32
C LEU A 124 10.00 9.27 5.45
N ALA A 125 9.92 9.02 4.14
CA ALA A 125 10.99 9.35 3.20
C ALA A 125 11.30 10.85 3.21
N ARG A 126 10.27 11.71 3.29
CA ARG A 126 10.46 13.16 3.41
C ARG A 126 11.18 13.53 4.70
N ALA A 127 10.78 12.93 5.81
CA ALA A 127 11.39 13.17 7.11
C ALA A 127 12.87 12.72 7.10
N LEU A 128 13.17 11.57 6.49
CA LEU A 128 14.52 11.06 6.35
C LEU A 128 15.37 11.96 5.44
N LEU A 129 14.87 12.30 4.25
CA LEU A 129 15.56 13.19 3.31
C LEU A 129 15.81 14.58 3.91
N ALA A 130 14.89 15.10 4.72
CA ALA A 130 15.08 16.38 5.38
C ALA A 130 16.25 16.38 6.39
N ARG A 131 16.72 15.21 6.86
CA ARG A 131 17.92 15.10 7.72
C ARG A 131 19.23 15.22 6.96
N VAL A 132 19.24 14.92 5.67
CA VAL A 132 20.47 14.79 4.86
C VAL A 132 20.53 15.75 3.67
N ALA A 133 19.38 16.24 3.20
CA ALA A 133 19.29 17.11 2.03
C ALA A 133 19.38 18.60 2.44
N PRO A 134 19.93 19.46 1.56
CA PRO A 134 19.81 20.91 1.71
C PRO A 134 18.34 21.36 1.82
N ALA A 135 18.10 22.43 2.59
CA ALA A 135 16.75 22.95 2.83
C ALA A 135 15.99 23.16 1.50
N GLY A 136 14.78 22.60 1.42
CA GLY A 136 13.91 22.67 0.24
C GLY A 136 14.05 21.52 -0.77
N ARG A 137 15.20 20.83 -0.83
CA ARG A 137 15.44 19.78 -1.86
C ARG A 137 14.80 18.43 -1.57
N ALA A 138 14.45 18.14 -0.31
CA ALA A 138 13.78 16.88 0.05
C ALA A 138 12.44 16.71 -0.68
N THR A 139 11.67 17.80 -0.80
CA THR A 139 10.38 17.78 -1.51
C THR A 139 10.57 17.61 -3.02
N GLU A 140 11.54 18.31 -3.61
CA GLU A 140 11.85 18.17 -5.04
C GLU A 140 12.25 16.73 -5.38
N ALA A 141 13.16 16.14 -4.61
CA ALA A 141 13.60 14.76 -4.79
C ALA A 141 12.42 13.77 -4.70
N LEU A 142 11.50 13.97 -3.76
CA LEU A 142 10.31 13.13 -3.64
C LEU A 142 9.33 13.30 -4.79
N LEU A 143 9.12 14.54 -5.26
CA LEU A 143 8.27 14.77 -6.42
C LEU A 143 8.87 14.12 -7.67
N THR A 144 10.18 14.29 -7.88
CA THR A 144 10.89 13.60 -8.97
C THR A 144 10.72 12.09 -8.86
N PHE A 145 10.93 11.50 -7.68
CA PHE A 145 10.72 10.07 -7.47
C PHE A 145 9.27 9.65 -7.74
N ALA A 146 8.28 10.41 -7.24
CA ALA A 146 6.87 10.08 -7.41
C ALA A 146 6.42 10.11 -8.88
N PHE A 147 6.88 11.10 -9.65
CA PHE A 147 6.53 11.24 -11.08
C PHE A 147 7.39 10.36 -12.00
N ALA A 148 8.62 10.02 -11.62
CA ALA A 148 9.53 9.21 -12.44
C ALA A 148 9.44 7.70 -12.13
N SER A 149 8.66 7.29 -11.14
CA SER A 149 8.52 5.88 -10.75
C SER A 149 7.10 5.34 -10.98
N ALA A 150 6.95 4.04 -10.75
CA ALA A 150 5.70 3.30 -10.96
C ALA A 150 4.80 3.27 -9.71
N LEU A 151 4.70 4.36 -8.94
CA LEU A 151 3.94 4.37 -7.67
C LEU A 151 2.47 3.96 -7.83
N VAL A 152 1.84 4.43 -8.90
CA VAL A 152 0.41 4.19 -9.15
C VAL A 152 0.09 2.69 -9.28
N PRO A 153 0.81 1.90 -10.11
CA PRO A 153 0.68 0.45 -10.12
C PRO A 153 0.78 -0.20 -8.73
N TYR A 154 1.71 0.24 -7.87
CA TYR A 154 1.85 -0.34 -6.52
C TYR A 154 0.69 -0.05 -5.58
N VAL A 155 -0.12 0.98 -5.84
CA VAL A 155 -1.34 1.25 -5.05
C VAL A 155 -2.45 0.27 -5.40
N VAL A 156 -2.63 -0.02 -6.69
CA VAL A 156 -3.70 -0.93 -7.16
C VAL A 156 -3.30 -2.41 -7.06
N TRP A 157 -1.99 -2.69 -6.97
CA TRP A 157 -1.44 -4.02 -6.80
C TRP A 157 -1.62 -4.46 -5.33
N ARG A 158 -2.56 -5.35 -5.04
CA ARG A 158 -3.04 -5.74 -3.69
C ARG A 158 -2.03 -6.62 -2.92
N MET A 159 -0.83 -6.09 -2.70
CA MET A 159 0.32 -6.79 -2.12
C MET A 159 1.11 -5.92 -1.12
N ALA A 160 2.09 -6.56 -0.45
CA ALA A 160 2.78 -6.06 0.73
C ALA A 160 3.85 -4.97 0.47
N GLU A 161 4.20 -4.66 -0.78
CA GLU A 161 5.38 -3.85 -1.11
C GLU A 161 5.27 -2.42 -0.57
N THR A 162 4.10 -1.79 -0.67
CA THR A 162 3.90 -0.42 -0.15
C THR A 162 4.07 -0.36 1.36
N LEU A 163 3.58 -1.37 2.09
CA LEU A 163 3.78 -1.53 3.52
C LEU A 163 5.25 -1.82 3.86
N GLN A 164 5.89 -2.73 3.13
CA GLN A 164 7.29 -3.09 3.36
C GLN A 164 8.23 -1.90 3.16
N VAL A 165 7.99 -1.07 2.13
CA VAL A 165 8.75 0.17 1.92
C VAL A 165 8.56 1.14 3.09
N ALA A 166 7.32 1.33 3.56
CA ALA A 166 7.06 2.18 4.72
C ALA A 166 7.83 1.70 5.97
N LEU A 167 7.78 0.40 6.25
CA LEU A 167 8.47 -0.21 7.39
C LEU A 167 10.00 -0.15 7.25
N ALA A 168 10.54 -0.38 6.06
CA ALA A 168 11.96 -0.30 5.79
C ALA A 168 12.51 1.11 6.05
N ILE A 169 11.78 2.15 5.60
CA ILE A 169 12.18 3.54 5.85
C ILE A 169 12.01 3.91 7.33
N ALA A 170 10.98 3.40 8.00
CA ALA A 170 10.77 3.64 9.43
C ALA A 170 11.90 3.09 10.31
N ALA A 171 12.64 2.09 9.83
CA ALA A 171 13.77 1.48 10.53
C ALA A 171 15.09 2.28 10.39
N CYS A 172 15.11 3.36 9.59
CA CYS A 172 16.28 4.23 9.35
C CYS A 172 16.28 5.50 10.22
#